data_AF-A0A3B5L3L5-F1
#
_entry.id   AF-A0A3B5L3L5-F1
#
_cell.length_a   1.000
_cell.length_b   1.000
_cell.length_c   1.000
_cell.angle_alpha   90.00
_cell.angle_beta   90.00
_cell.angle_gamma   90.00
#
_symmetry.space_group_name_H-M   'P 1'
#
loop_
_entity.id
_entity.type
_entity.pdbx_description
1 polymer ?
#
loop_
_entity_poly.entity_id
_entity_poly.type
_entity_poly.pdbx_seq_one_letter_code
_entity_poly.pdbx_strand_id
1 'polypeptide(L)'
;MLYVDGMNGVIGHPETIQWLYTLVGSKFRLVVKTALKLLLVFVEYSESNAPLLIQAITSADTKRGCKSWFNAMEILQEKDGVDTELLVYAMTLINKVGI
;
A
#
# COMPACT_ATOMS: atom_id res chain seq x y z
N MET A 1 -13.02 0.02 6.44
CA MET A 1 -13.05 0.49 5.04
C MET A 1 -14.29 0.04 4.26
N LEU A 2 -15.09 -0.92 4.75
CA LEU A 2 -16.27 -1.42 4.03
C LEU A 2 -17.50 -0.51 4.10
N TYR A 3 -17.55 0.39 5.09
CA TYR A 3 -18.63 1.36 5.25
C TYR A 3 -18.17 2.73 4.76
N VAL A 4 -19.09 3.49 4.17
CA VAL A 4 -18.84 4.83 3.60
C VAL A 4 -18.19 5.76 4.64
N ASP A 5 -18.77 5.85 5.85
CA ASP A 5 -18.22 6.69 6.93
C ASP A 5 -16.84 6.23 7.37
N GLY A 6 -16.61 4.92 7.42
CA GLY A 6 -15.31 4.35 7.73
C GLY A 6 -14.27 4.64 6.66
N MET A 7 -14.64 4.64 5.38
CA MET A 7 -13.74 4.99 4.29
C MET A 7 -13.44 6.50 4.28
N ASN A 8 -14.46 7.34 4.43
CA ASN A 8 -14.30 8.80 4.52
C ASN A 8 -13.40 9.19 5.70
N GLY A 9 -13.55 8.50 6.84
CA GLY A 9 -12.64 8.66 7.97
C GLY A 9 -11.19 8.36 7.62
N VAL A 10 -10.92 7.29 6.87
CA VAL A 10 -9.56 6.95 6.43
C VAL A 10 -9.02 7.95 5.41
N ILE A 11 -9.85 8.38 4.43
CA ILE A 11 -9.49 9.41 3.44
C ILE A 11 -9.09 10.72 4.14
N GLY A 12 -9.78 11.08 5.22
CA GLY A 12 -9.49 12.28 6.01
C GLY A 12 -8.23 12.22 6.88
N HIS A 13 -7.56 11.06 7.00
CA HIS A 13 -6.38 10.88 7.85
C HIS A 13 -5.21 10.23 7.09
N PRO A 14 -4.40 11.04 6.37
CA PRO A 14 -3.27 10.55 5.56
C PRO A 14 -2.26 9.69 6.34
N GLU A 15 -2.11 9.91 7.64
CA GLU A 15 -1.25 9.14 8.53
C GLU A 15 -1.67 7.66 8.59
N THR A 16 -2.97 7.37 8.45
CA THR A 16 -3.50 6.01 8.40
C THR A 16 -3.00 5.28 7.15
N ILE A 17 -3.01 5.95 6.00
CA ILE A 17 -2.51 5.36 4.75
C ILE A 17 -0.99 5.22 4.77
N GLN A 18 -0.28 6.21 5.32
CA GLN A 18 1.17 6.12 5.55
C GLN A 18 1.49 4.89 6.41
N TRP A 19 0.78 4.70 7.52
CA TRP A 19 0.96 3.57 8.41
C TRP A 19 0.60 2.23 7.74
N LEU A 20 -0.51 2.15 7.01
CA LEU A 20 -0.83 0.95 6.22
C LEU A 20 0.28 0.60 5.22
N TYR A 21 0.89 1.59 4.58
CA TYR A 21 2.02 1.36 3.68
C TYR A 21 3.30 0.92 4.41
N THR A 22 3.59 1.43 5.61
CA THR A 22 4.78 0.94 6.36
C THR A 22 4.63 -0.53 6.76
N LEU A 23 3.42 -1.01 6.99
CA LEU A 23 3.14 -2.43 7.26
C LEU A 23 3.45 -3.37 6.09
N VAL A 24 3.54 -2.85 4.86
CA VAL A 24 3.96 -3.63 3.67
C VAL A 24 5.39 -4.13 3.82
N GLY A 25 6.25 -3.42 4.57
CA GLY A 25 7.62 -3.86 4.89
C GLY A 25 7.72 -4.77 6.12
N SER A 26 6.61 -5.35 6.60
CA SER A 26 6.60 -6.23 7.78
C SER A 26 7.27 -7.57 7.51
N LYS A 27 7.90 -8.16 8.53
CA LYS A 27 8.42 -9.54 8.48
C LYS A 27 7.31 -10.61 8.51
N PHE A 28 6.08 -10.22 8.85
CA PHE A 28 4.96 -11.15 8.97
C PHE A 28 4.11 -11.13 7.70
N ARG A 29 4.17 -12.21 6.89
CA ARG A 29 3.45 -12.34 5.61
C ARG A 29 1.96 -12.01 5.70
N LEU A 30 1.27 -12.44 6.76
CA LEU A 30 -0.15 -12.14 6.95
C LEU A 30 -0.44 -10.63 7.11
N VAL A 31 0.47 -9.91 7.77
CA VAL A 31 0.37 -8.45 7.95
C VAL A 31 0.56 -7.76 6.60
N VAL A 32 1.59 -8.16 5.84
CA VAL A 32 1.85 -7.63 4.49
C VAL A 32 0.64 -7.86 3.57
N LYS A 33 0.12 -9.09 3.54
CA LYS A 33 -1.06 -9.46 2.75
C LYS A 33 -2.27 -8.59 3.09
N THR A 34 -2.54 -8.41 4.37
CA THR A 34 -3.69 -7.63 4.84
C THR A 34 -3.52 -6.15 4.51
N ALA A 35 -2.32 -5.60 4.70
CA ALA A 35 -2.00 -4.21 4.35
C ALA A 35 -2.20 -3.96 2.85
N LEU A 36 -1.65 -4.81 1.98
CA LEU A 36 -1.80 -4.68 0.53
C LEU A 36 -3.29 -4.75 0.10
N LYS A 37 -4.07 -5.68 0.68
CA LYS A 37 -5.52 -5.75 0.41
C LYS A 37 -6.25 -4.49 0.83
N LEU A 38 -5.93 -3.93 2.00
CA LEU A 38 -6.57 -2.69 2.46
C LEU A 38 -6.17 -1.48 1.60
N LEU A 39 -4.93 -1.42 1.15
CA LEU A 39 -4.47 -0.39 0.21
C LEU A 39 -5.15 -0.52 -1.16
N LEU A 40 -5.37 -1.75 -1.64
CA LEU A 40 -6.15 -2.01 -2.86
C LEU A 40 -7.60 -1.56 -2.69
N VAL A 41 -8.27 -1.96 -1.61
CA VAL A 41 -9.64 -1.51 -1.29
C VAL A 41 -9.72 0.02 -1.21
N PHE A 42 -8.68 0.68 -0.68
CA PHE A 42 -8.61 2.14 -0.64
C PHE A 42 -8.59 2.77 -2.04
N VAL A 43 -7.69 2.32 -2.93
CA VAL A 43 -7.58 2.91 -4.28
C VAL A 43 -8.74 2.51 -5.19
N GLU A 44 -9.35 1.35 -4.98
CA GLU A 44 -10.51 0.89 -5.74
C GLU A 44 -11.79 1.63 -5.38
N TYR A 45 -11.85 2.25 -4.20
CA TYR A 45 -13.03 2.96 -3.74
C TYR A 45 -13.33 4.22 -4.55
N SER A 46 -12.30 4.98 -4.95
CA SER A 46 -12.46 6.22 -5.73
C SER A 46 -11.15 6.55 -6.45
N GLU A 47 -11.24 7.03 -7.69
CA GLU A 47 -10.07 7.49 -8.47
C GLU A 47 -9.28 8.59 -7.73
N SER A 48 -9.96 9.41 -6.91
CA SER A 48 -9.34 10.45 -6.08
C SER A 48 -8.39 9.90 -5.02
N ASN A 49 -8.45 8.60 -4.70
CA ASN A 49 -7.63 7.99 -3.65
C ASN A 49 -6.23 7.60 -4.15
N ALA A 50 -6.06 7.39 -5.46
CA ALA A 50 -4.74 7.09 -6.05
C ALA A 50 -3.69 8.18 -5.73
N PRO A 51 -3.92 9.48 -5.98
CA PRO A 51 -2.93 10.51 -5.63
C PRO A 51 -2.68 10.62 -4.12
N LEU A 52 -3.69 10.35 -3.27
CA LEU A 52 -3.53 10.33 -1.82
C LEU A 52 -2.60 9.20 -1.37
N LEU A 53 -2.74 8.01 -1.98
CA LEU A 53 -1.84 6.89 -1.72
C LEU A 53 -0.41 7.22 -2.15
N ILE A 54 -0.22 7.79 -3.34
CA ILE A 54 1.12 8.17 -3.84
C ILE A 54 1.81 9.14 -2.88
N GLN A 55 1.07 10.15 -2.37
CA GLN A 55 1.60 11.10 -1.40
C GLN A 55 1.97 10.43 -0.07
N ALA A 56 1.11 9.54 0.43
CA ALA A 56 1.37 8.80 1.66
C ALA A 56 2.62 7.91 1.54
N ILE A 57 2.76 7.17 0.43
CA ILE A 57 3.93 6.32 0.15
C ILE A 57 5.21 7.16 0.11
N THR A 58 5.17 8.24 -0.67
CA THR A 58 6.33 9.13 -0.83
C THR A 58 6.73 9.77 0.50
N SER A 59 5.76 10.18 1.31
CA SER A 59 6.02 10.72 2.66
C SER A 59 6.65 9.66 3.58
N ALA A 60 6.08 8.45 3.62
CA ALA A 60 6.55 7.38 4.47
C ALA A 60 7.97 6.91 4.13
N ASP A 61 8.28 6.75 2.84
CA ASP A 61 9.63 6.33 2.41
C ASP A 61 10.66 7.45 2.54
N THR A 62 10.30 8.70 2.19
CA THR A 62 11.20 9.85 2.37
C THR A 62 11.58 10.04 3.84
N LYS A 63 10.63 9.88 4.77
CA LYS A 63 10.90 9.92 6.22
C LYS A 63 11.90 8.86 6.68
N ARG A 64 12.02 7.75 5.96
CA ARG A 64 12.97 6.65 6.22
C ARG A 64 14.28 6.77 5.44
N GLY A 65 14.42 7.78 4.58
CA GLY A 65 15.56 7.93 3.66
C GLY A 65 15.54 6.95 2.49
N CYS A 66 14.38 6.34 2.19
CA CYS A 66 14.19 5.40 1.10
C CYS A 66 13.60 6.10 -0.14
N LYS A 67 13.77 5.48 -1.32
CA LYS A 67 13.03 5.91 -2.52
C LYS A 67 11.55 5.55 -2.36
N SER A 68 10.67 6.34 -2.98
CA SER A 68 9.24 6.02 -3.04
C SER A 68 9.02 4.61 -3.61
N TRP A 69 8.06 3.87 -3.06
CA TRP A 69 7.71 2.49 -3.41
C TRP A 69 8.71 1.42 -2.96
N PHE A 70 9.63 1.76 -2.05
CA PHE A 70 10.66 0.83 -1.59
C PHE A 70 10.08 -0.50 -1.10
N ASN A 71 9.11 -0.48 -0.19
CA ASN A 71 8.54 -1.71 0.39
C ASN A 71 7.84 -2.58 -0.67
N ALA A 72 7.16 -1.98 -1.64
CA ALA A 72 6.49 -2.73 -2.71
C ALA A 72 7.51 -3.35 -3.68
N MET A 73 8.59 -2.63 -3.99
CA MET A 73 9.66 -3.14 -4.85
C MET A 73 10.43 -4.28 -4.20
N GLU A 74 10.65 -4.25 -2.88
CA GLU A 74 11.27 -5.37 -2.14
C GLU A 74 10.44 -6.66 -2.29
N ILE A 75 9.11 -6.58 -2.21
CA ILE A 75 8.22 -7.73 -2.44
C ILE A 75 8.41 -8.28 -3.86
N LEU A 76 8.47 -7.39 -4.86
CA LEU A 76 8.62 -7.80 -6.27
C LEU A 76 10.01 -8.38 -6.59
N GLN A 77 11.02 -8.11 -5.76
CA GLN A 77 12.39 -8.61 -5.94
C GLN A 77 12.65 -9.94 -5.22
N GLU A 78 11.72 -10.45 -4.42
CA GLU A 78 11.92 -11.67 -3.62
C GLU A 78 12.10 -12.89 -4.54
N LYS A 79 13.27 -13.56 -4.44
CA LYS A 79 13.67 -14.68 -5.33
C LYS A 79 13.40 -16.07 -4.76
N ASP A 80 13.25 -16.19 -3.43
CA ASP A 80 13.11 -17.46 -2.73
C ASP A 80 11.77 -17.53 -1.99
N GLY A 81 11.04 -18.65 -2.11
CA GLY A 81 9.77 -18.83 -1.39
C GLY A 81 8.67 -17.85 -1.80
N VAL A 82 8.60 -17.56 -3.11
CA VAL A 82 7.70 -16.59 -3.74
C VAL A 82 6.25 -16.85 -3.36
N ASP A 83 5.69 -15.96 -2.53
CA ASP A 83 4.25 -15.88 -2.32
C ASP A 83 3.66 -15.12 -3.51
N THR A 84 3.27 -15.88 -4.54
CA THR A 84 2.73 -15.31 -5.80
C THR A 84 1.53 -14.41 -5.54
N GLU A 85 0.78 -14.65 -4.47
CA GLU A 85 -0.36 -13.81 -4.12
C GLU A 85 0.09 -12.40 -3.71
N LEU A 86 1.18 -12.28 -2.95
CA LEU A 86 1.76 -10.99 -2.57
C LEU A 86 2.31 -10.24 -3.80
N LEU A 87 2.95 -10.95 -4.73
CA LEU A 87 3.40 -10.36 -5.99
C LEU A 87 2.23 -9.79 -6.79
N VAL A 88 1.14 -10.57 -6.91
CA VAL A 88 -0.07 -10.12 -7.61
C VAL A 88 -0.66 -8.89 -6.95
N TYR A 89 -0.76 -8.85 -5.61
CA TYR A 89 -1.28 -7.66 -4.93
C TYR A 89 -0.38 -6.43 -5.09
N ALA A 90 0.94 -6.59 -4.96
CA ALA A 90 1.89 -5.49 -5.12
C ALA A 90 1.86 -4.94 -6.56
N MET A 91 1.90 -5.81 -7.56
CA MET A 91 1.83 -5.41 -8.98
C MET A 91 0.48 -4.76 -9.31
N THR A 92 -0.63 -5.31 -8.80
CA THR A 92 -1.97 -4.74 -8.99
C THR A 92 -2.06 -3.34 -8.40
N LEU A 93 -1.50 -3.14 -7.20
CA LEU A 93 -1.51 -1.83 -6.54
C LEU A 93 -0.76 -0.78 -7.37
N ILE A 94 0.44 -1.13 -7.86
CA ILE A 94 1.27 -0.26 -8.73
C ILE A 94 0.51 0.09 -10.02
N ASN A 95 -0.06 -0.91 -10.70
CA ASN A 95 -0.82 -0.69 -11.93
C ASN A 95 -2.04 0.21 -11.72
N LYS A 96 -2.73 0.08 -10.57
CA LYS A 96 -3.91 0.89 -10.24
C LYS A 96 -3.59 2.36 -9.97
N VAL A 97 -2.41 2.65 -9.45
CA VAL A 97 -1.98 4.05 -9.22
C VAL A 97 -1.29 4.68 -10.45
N GLY A 98 -1.02 3.89 -11.48
CA GLY A 98 -0.52 4.38 -12.78
C GLY A 98 0.96 4.76 -12.80
N ILE A 99 1.81 3.99 -12.12
CA ILE A 99 3.28 4.19 -12.09
C ILE A 99 3.98 3.24 -13.05
#